data_AF-A0A5C6EM77-F1
#
_entry.id   AF-A0A5C6EM77-F1
#
_cell.length_a   1.000
_cell.length_b   1.000
_cell.length_c   1.000
_cell.angle_alpha   90.00
_cell.angle_beta   90.00
_cell.angle_gamma   90.00
#
_symmetry.space_group_name_H-M   'P 1'
#
loop_
_entity.id
_entity.type
_entity.pdbx_description
1 polymer ?
#
loop_
_entity_poly.entity_id
_entity_poly.type
_entity_poly.pdbx_seq_one_letter_code
_entity_poly.pdbx_strand_id
1 'polypeptide(L)'
;MKSSANPFADIRQWFAMVLGFSLAACLGIATGQTGFVMTVEIIAVGLILLHRAGGYLRKLMDERRECYRDFCHAKEKGIKSLWDSAAAAQPSLFFKLTKFAYRNGTGNTEAVSAWLRYRRTELNGPLYVSRSSCSLLFNLGMIGTVFGLTITFAAISSGMSDTSDIVAVTESLQSALAGLATAFMTTLAGAFFGGVLVSRVNLITGRYLNEFLAILELWLRSTDFDNPNEEGK
;
A
#
# COMPACT_ATOMS: atom_id res chain seq x y z
N MET A 1 26.63 9.32 -3.84
CA MET A 1 25.98 8.24 -3.06
C MET A 1 24.73 8.81 -2.40
N LYS A 2 23.55 8.62 -3.01
CA LYS A 2 22.27 9.08 -2.43
C LYS A 2 21.78 7.98 -1.48
N SER A 3 21.56 8.37 -0.22
CA SER A 3 21.05 7.53 0.87
C SER A 3 19.95 6.59 0.38
N SER A 4 20.25 5.29 0.43
CA SER A 4 19.27 4.22 0.32
C SER A 4 18.28 4.41 1.47
N ALA A 5 17.14 5.02 1.19
CA ALA A 5 16.03 5.13 2.13
C ALA A 5 15.70 3.71 2.60
N ASN A 6 16.10 3.39 3.83
CA ASN A 6 15.95 2.06 4.40
C ASN A 6 14.44 1.75 4.45
N PRO A 7 13.93 0.79 3.67
CA PRO A 7 12.50 0.45 3.67
C PRO A 7 12.04 -0.04 5.06
N PHE A 8 12.99 -0.51 5.88
CA PHE A 8 12.77 -0.92 7.27
C PHE A 8 12.63 0.24 8.28
N ALA A 9 13.21 1.42 8.01
CA ALA A 9 13.01 2.60 8.86
C ALA A 9 11.54 3.07 8.79
N ASP A 10 10.95 2.92 7.60
CA ASP A 10 9.56 3.22 7.31
C ASP A 10 8.60 2.27 8.04
N ILE A 11 8.94 0.97 8.12
CA ILE A 11 8.18 -0.04 8.89
C ILE A 11 8.18 0.23 10.39
N ARG A 12 9.31 0.69 10.95
CA ARG A 12 9.40 1.07 12.37
C ARG A 12 8.53 2.28 12.71
N GLN A 13 8.51 3.30 11.84
CA GLN A 13 7.59 4.43 11.98
C GLN A 13 6.12 3.99 11.86
N TRP A 14 5.85 3.00 11.01
CA TRP A 14 4.52 2.41 10.85
C TRP A 14 4.04 1.72 12.14
N PHE A 15 4.88 0.88 12.74
CA PHE A 15 4.58 0.26 14.03
C PHE A 15 4.37 1.31 15.11
N ALA A 16 5.24 2.32 15.20
CA ALA A 16 5.11 3.39 16.20
C ALA A 16 3.81 4.21 16.04
N MET A 17 3.39 4.50 14.80
CA MET A 17 2.10 5.18 14.54
C MET A 17 0.92 4.30 14.94
N VAL A 18 0.88 3.04 14.50
CA VAL A 18 -0.21 2.12 14.83
C VAL A 18 -0.31 1.89 16.34
N LEU A 19 0.84 1.76 17.02
CA LEU A 19 0.89 1.59 18.48
C LEU A 19 0.48 2.87 19.22
N GLY A 20 0.85 4.03 18.68
CA GLY A 20 0.41 5.34 19.18
C GLY A 20 -1.10 5.54 19.05
N PHE A 21 -1.69 5.13 17.91
CA PHE A 21 -3.13 5.14 17.71
C PHE A 21 -3.85 4.13 18.61
N SER A 22 -3.34 2.90 18.77
CA SER A 22 -3.90 1.95 19.73
C SER A 22 -3.84 2.45 21.17
N LEU A 23 -2.79 3.17 21.57
CA LEU A 23 -2.71 3.82 22.89
C LEU A 23 -3.72 4.97 23.02
N ALA A 24 -3.95 5.74 21.97
CA ALA A 24 -4.96 6.79 21.95
C ALA A 24 -6.39 6.22 22.03
N ALA A 25 -6.68 5.11 21.35
CA ALA A 25 -7.93 4.36 21.51
C ALA A 25 -8.13 3.89 22.96
N CYS A 26 -7.09 3.35 23.59
CA CYS A 26 -7.10 2.97 24.99
C CYS A 26 -7.40 4.15 25.92
N LEU A 27 -6.87 5.35 25.63
CA LEU A 27 -7.21 6.57 26.38
C LEU A 27 -8.65 7.05 26.10
N GLY A 28 -9.15 6.89 24.88
CA GLY A 28 -10.55 7.17 24.53
C GLY A 28 -11.54 6.28 25.32
N ILE A 29 -11.14 5.04 25.61
CA ILE A 29 -11.90 4.13 26.50
C ILE A 29 -11.97 4.67 27.93
N ALA A 30 -10.89 5.26 28.44
CA ALA A 30 -10.87 5.83 29.79
C ALA A 30 -11.74 7.10 29.95
N THR A 31 -12.07 7.79 28.86
CA THR A 31 -12.81 9.07 28.87
C THR A 31 -14.28 8.96 28.48
N GLY A 32 -14.76 7.75 28.13
CA GLY A 32 -16.17 7.51 27.77
C GLY A 32 -16.56 7.96 26.35
N GLN A 33 -15.61 8.45 25.53
CA GLN A 33 -15.84 8.84 24.12
C GLN A 33 -15.37 7.78 23.12
N THR A 34 -15.57 6.50 23.45
CA THR A 34 -15.02 5.35 22.70
C THR A 34 -15.41 5.35 21.22
N GLY A 35 -16.65 5.70 20.89
CA GLY A 35 -17.16 5.57 19.52
C GLY A 35 -16.63 6.59 18.53
N PHE A 36 -16.57 7.85 18.94
CA PHE A 36 -16.08 8.93 18.10
C PHE A 36 -14.57 8.81 17.85
N VAL A 37 -13.80 8.53 18.91
CA VAL A 37 -12.34 8.36 18.83
C VAL A 37 -11.98 7.22 17.88
N MET A 38 -12.58 6.04 18.05
CA MET A 38 -12.34 4.88 17.18
C MET A 38 -12.65 5.16 15.70
N THR A 39 -13.75 5.87 15.43
CA THR A 39 -14.13 6.22 14.05
C THR A 39 -13.11 7.17 13.41
N VAL A 40 -12.71 8.23 14.14
CA VAL A 40 -11.71 9.21 13.67
C VAL A 40 -10.37 8.53 13.41
N GLU A 41 -9.95 7.60 14.27
CA GLU A 41 -8.70 6.86 14.09
C GLU A 41 -8.72 5.95 12.86
N ILE A 42 -9.80 5.20 12.63
CA ILE A 42 -9.95 4.37 11.42
C ILE A 42 -9.85 5.24 10.17
N ILE A 43 -10.50 6.41 10.17
CA ILE A 43 -10.43 7.37 9.06
C ILE A 43 -9.00 7.90 8.88
N ALA A 44 -8.33 8.31 9.96
CA ALA A 44 -6.97 8.84 9.90
C ALA A 44 -5.99 7.80 9.35
N VAL A 45 -6.04 6.56 9.86
CA VAL A 45 -5.24 5.43 9.37
C VAL A 45 -5.57 5.14 7.90
N GLY A 46 -6.85 5.15 7.53
CA GLY A 46 -7.32 4.98 6.15
C GLY A 46 -6.76 6.03 5.19
N LEU A 47 -6.77 7.31 5.56
CA LEU A 47 -6.24 8.42 4.78
C LEU A 47 -4.72 8.35 4.62
N ILE A 48 -3.99 8.02 5.69
CA ILE A 48 -2.53 7.82 5.64
C ILE A 48 -2.19 6.69 4.67
N LEU A 49 -2.92 5.58 4.73
CA LEU A 49 -2.70 4.45 3.83
C LEU A 49 -3.02 4.78 2.38
N LEU A 50 -4.09 5.54 2.15
CA LEU A 50 -4.45 6.01 0.83
C LEU A 50 -3.38 6.95 0.24
N HIS A 51 -2.89 7.91 1.04
CA HIS A 51 -1.84 8.84 0.62
C HIS A 51 -0.58 8.07 0.21
N ARG A 52 -0.18 7.09 1.01
CA ARG A 52 1.02 6.29 0.77
C ARG A 52 0.88 5.35 -0.43
N ALA A 53 -0.26 4.67 -0.57
CA ALA A 53 -0.55 3.84 -1.74
C ALA A 53 -0.57 4.69 -3.02
N GLY A 54 -1.17 5.89 -2.95
CA GLY A 54 -1.17 6.86 -4.04
C GLY A 54 0.24 7.39 -4.38
N GLY A 55 1.08 7.65 -3.38
CA GLY A 55 2.48 8.03 -3.57
C GLY A 55 3.30 6.93 -4.25
N TYR A 56 3.07 5.68 -3.86
CA TYR A 56 3.71 4.52 -4.52
C TYR A 56 3.27 4.38 -5.97
N LEU A 57 1.97 4.54 -6.26
CA LEU A 57 1.45 4.56 -7.63
C LEU A 57 2.08 5.68 -8.47
N ARG A 58 2.21 6.90 -7.93
CA ARG A 58 2.87 8.01 -8.64
C ARG A 58 4.32 7.68 -8.97
N LYS A 59 5.08 7.20 -7.98
CA LYS A 59 6.48 6.81 -8.19
C LYS A 59 6.62 5.75 -9.28
N LEU A 60 5.71 4.77 -9.32
CA LEU A 60 5.68 3.77 -10.39
C LEU A 60 5.34 4.36 -11.76
N MET A 61 4.40 5.30 -11.83
CA MET A 61 4.07 6.00 -13.09
C MET A 61 5.25 6.83 -13.59
N ASP A 62 5.97 7.50 -12.69
CA ASP A 62 7.15 8.28 -13.02
C ASP A 62 8.29 7.36 -13.51
N GLU A 63 8.56 6.25 -12.82
CA GLU A 63 9.57 5.26 -13.22
C GLU A 63 9.22 4.60 -14.58
N ARG A 64 7.93 4.36 -14.85
CA ARG A 64 7.47 3.91 -16.18
C ARG A 64 7.73 4.97 -17.25
N ARG A 65 7.45 6.24 -16.96
CA ARG A 65 7.65 7.34 -17.92
C ARG A 65 9.13 7.52 -18.25
N GLU A 66 10.01 7.43 -17.26
CA GLU A 66 11.46 7.45 -17.45
C GLU A 66 11.92 6.25 -18.27
N CYS A 67 11.48 5.05 -17.90
CA CYS A 67 11.76 3.82 -18.66
C CYS A 67 11.33 3.92 -20.14
N TYR A 68 10.14 4.46 -20.41
CA TYR A 68 9.66 4.63 -21.78
C TYR A 68 10.49 5.65 -22.57
N ARG A 69 10.92 6.74 -21.92
CA ARG A 69 11.80 7.74 -22.53
C ARG A 69 13.15 7.12 -22.90
N ASP A 70 13.75 6.39 -21.97
CA ASP A 70 15.01 5.69 -22.18
C ASP A 70 14.88 4.65 -23.29
N PHE A 71 13.78 3.91 -23.32
CA PHE A 71 13.45 2.98 -24.40
C PHE A 71 13.39 3.67 -25.78
N CYS A 72 12.67 4.79 -25.90
CA CYS A 72 12.58 5.54 -27.16
C CYS A 72 13.96 6.04 -27.60
N HIS A 73 14.78 6.51 -26.66
CA HIS A 73 16.13 6.96 -26.93
C HIS A 73 17.04 5.82 -27.40
N ALA A 74 16.95 4.64 -26.77
CA ALA A 74 17.66 3.43 -27.18
C ALA A 74 17.30 3.00 -28.61
N LYS A 75 16.01 3.11 -28.96
CA LYS A 75 15.51 2.73 -30.28
C LYS A 75 16.02 3.67 -31.37
N GLU A 76 16.13 4.96 -31.09
CA GLU A 76 16.57 5.97 -32.07
C GLU A 76 18.09 6.05 -32.23
N LYS A 77 18.84 5.96 -31.12
CA LYS A 77 20.28 6.24 -31.08
C LYS A 77 21.14 5.03 -30.73
N GLY A 78 20.51 3.90 -30.45
CA GLY A 78 21.19 2.68 -30.01
C GLY A 78 21.46 2.66 -28.50
N ILE A 79 21.62 1.44 -27.97
CA ILE A 79 21.77 1.16 -26.54
C ILE A 79 23.06 1.78 -25.96
N LYS A 80 24.13 1.90 -26.76
CA LYS A 80 25.40 2.51 -26.32
C LYS A 80 25.21 3.99 -25.92
N SER A 81 24.47 4.76 -26.72
CA SER A 81 24.19 6.18 -26.42
C SER A 81 23.40 6.40 -25.13
N LEU A 82 22.63 5.39 -24.71
CA LEU A 82 21.85 5.41 -23.49
C LEU A 82 22.77 5.28 -22.26
N TRP A 83 23.84 4.48 -22.38
CA TRP A 83 24.87 4.35 -21.35
C TRP A 83 25.70 5.61 -21.19
N ASP A 84 26.03 6.28 -22.29
CA ASP A 84 26.77 7.53 -22.26
C ASP A 84 25.95 8.68 -21.67
N SER A 85 24.64 8.73 -21.97
CA SER A 85 23.74 9.78 -21.50
C SER A 85 23.30 9.62 -20.04
N ALA A 86 23.28 8.40 -19.49
CA ALA A 86 22.71 8.13 -18.17
C ALA A 86 23.68 8.32 -17.00
N ALA A 87 24.96 8.61 -17.26
CA ALA A 87 25.97 8.81 -16.21
C ALA A 87 25.67 9.99 -15.26
N ALA A 88 24.74 10.88 -15.63
CA ALA A 88 24.40 12.09 -14.88
C ALA A 88 23.09 12.01 -14.03
N ALA A 89 22.24 11.00 -14.19
CA ALA A 89 20.93 10.90 -13.53
C ALA A 89 20.70 9.57 -12.80
N GLN A 90 19.68 9.48 -11.93
CA GLN A 90 19.31 8.19 -11.33
C GLN A 90 18.87 7.22 -12.44
N PRO A 91 19.51 6.07 -12.61
CA PRO A 91 19.22 5.19 -13.74
C PRO A 91 17.86 4.51 -13.57
N SER A 92 17.04 4.58 -14.62
CA SER A 92 15.74 3.90 -14.70
C SER A 92 15.89 2.37 -14.57
N LEU A 93 14.78 1.68 -14.32
CA LEU A 93 14.77 0.21 -14.27
C LEU A 93 15.24 -0.40 -15.60
N PHE A 94 14.86 0.21 -16.73
CA PHE A 94 15.30 -0.18 -18.07
C PHE A 94 16.81 -0.07 -18.24
N PHE A 95 17.40 1.04 -17.79
CA PHE A 95 18.85 1.21 -17.79
C PHE A 95 19.56 0.08 -17.04
N LYS A 96 19.07 -0.24 -15.83
CA LYS A 96 19.67 -1.29 -14.99
C LYS A 96 19.55 -2.66 -15.64
N LEU A 97 18.39 -2.93 -16.24
CA LEU A 97 18.12 -4.18 -16.96
C LEU A 97 19.04 -4.33 -18.17
N THR A 98 19.13 -3.32 -19.02
CA THR A 98 19.98 -3.35 -20.23
C THR A 98 21.45 -3.49 -19.89
N LYS A 99 21.93 -2.77 -18.88
CA LYS A 99 23.31 -2.89 -18.39
C LYS A 99 23.59 -4.28 -17.81
N PHE A 100 22.64 -4.87 -17.09
CA PHE A 100 22.77 -6.23 -16.56
C PHE A 100 22.76 -7.28 -17.67
N ALA A 101 21.87 -7.15 -18.65
CA ALA A 101 21.78 -8.05 -19.80
C ALA A 101 23.08 -8.01 -20.62
N TYR A 102 23.60 -6.81 -20.91
CA TYR A 102 24.86 -6.65 -21.62
C TYR A 102 26.06 -7.27 -20.89
N ARG A 103 26.16 -7.10 -19.55
CA ARG A 103 27.27 -7.67 -18.77
C ARG A 103 27.25 -9.20 -18.72
N ASN A 104 26.09 -9.83 -18.83
CA ASN A 104 25.95 -11.28 -18.71
C ASN A 104 25.84 -12.01 -20.06
N GLY A 105 25.80 -11.27 -21.18
CA GLY A 105 25.56 -11.81 -22.52
C GLY A 105 24.12 -12.30 -22.72
N THR A 106 23.59 -12.13 -23.93
CA THR A 106 22.23 -12.59 -24.30
C THR A 106 22.00 -14.08 -24.16
N GLY A 107 23.07 -14.89 -24.29
CA GLY A 107 22.99 -16.34 -24.12
C GLY A 107 22.58 -16.79 -22.71
N ASN A 108 22.63 -15.91 -21.71
CA ASN A 108 22.20 -16.22 -20.34
C ASN A 108 20.81 -15.62 -20.05
N THR A 109 19.81 -15.99 -20.88
CA THR A 109 18.40 -15.63 -20.69
C THR A 109 17.88 -16.02 -19.30
N GLU A 110 18.46 -17.06 -18.70
CA GLU A 110 18.15 -17.49 -17.33
C GLU A 110 18.52 -16.42 -16.30
N ALA A 111 19.74 -15.88 -16.35
CA ALA A 111 20.19 -14.85 -15.42
C ALA A 111 19.34 -13.57 -15.50
N VAL A 112 18.96 -13.16 -16.72
CA VAL A 112 18.12 -11.96 -16.88
C VAL A 112 16.69 -12.21 -16.41
N SER A 113 16.13 -13.40 -16.69
CA SER A 113 14.83 -13.78 -16.16
C SER A 113 14.83 -13.88 -14.63
N ALA A 114 15.94 -14.35 -14.04
CA ALA A 114 16.12 -14.42 -12.59
C ALA A 114 16.20 -13.02 -11.96
N TRP A 115 16.91 -12.09 -12.60
CA TRP A 115 16.96 -10.69 -12.17
C TRP A 115 15.57 -10.03 -12.24
N LEU A 116 14.81 -10.25 -13.31
CA LEU A 116 13.44 -9.75 -13.44
C LEU A 116 12.51 -10.33 -12.37
N ARG A 117 12.65 -11.63 -12.05
CA ARG A 117 11.89 -12.27 -10.95
C ARG A 117 12.25 -11.67 -9.59
N TYR A 118 13.54 -11.49 -9.31
CA TYR A 118 14.01 -10.82 -8.09
C TYR A 118 13.47 -9.39 -7.99
N ARG A 119 13.50 -8.64 -9.09
CA ARG A 119 13.01 -7.26 -9.10
C ARG A 119 11.49 -7.22 -8.95
N ARG A 120 10.77 -8.17 -9.56
CA ARG A 120 9.33 -8.37 -9.37
C ARG A 120 8.97 -8.61 -7.91
N THR A 121 9.71 -9.44 -7.17
CA THR A 121 9.41 -9.66 -5.75
C THR A 121 9.69 -8.42 -4.90
N GLU A 122 10.77 -7.68 -5.19
CA GLU A 122 11.09 -6.42 -4.51
C GLU A 122 10.02 -5.34 -4.73
N LEU A 123 9.52 -5.19 -5.97
CA LEU A 123 8.43 -4.25 -6.27
C LEU A 123 7.07 -4.72 -5.74
N ASN A 124 6.84 -6.03 -5.59
CA ASN A 124 5.59 -6.52 -4.98
C ASN A 124 5.56 -6.40 -3.45
N GLY A 125 6.71 -6.26 -2.78
CA GLY A 125 6.78 -6.12 -1.32
C GLY A 125 5.87 -5.03 -0.75
N PRO A 126 5.94 -3.77 -1.25
CA PRO A 126 5.06 -2.69 -0.82
C PRO A 126 3.56 -2.97 -1.05
N LEU A 127 3.22 -3.64 -2.15
CA LEU A 127 1.83 -4.01 -2.46
C LEU A 127 1.31 -5.08 -1.51
N TYR A 128 2.14 -6.04 -1.14
CA TYR A 128 1.80 -7.06 -0.15
C TYR A 128 1.48 -6.42 1.22
N VAL A 129 2.33 -5.52 1.69
CA VAL A 129 2.10 -4.79 2.95
C VAL A 129 0.79 -4.00 2.87
N SER A 130 0.57 -3.25 1.79
CA SER A 130 -0.66 -2.46 1.63
C SER A 130 -1.93 -3.33 1.59
N ARG A 131 -1.88 -4.50 0.93
CA ARG A 131 -3.00 -5.46 0.92
C ARG A 131 -3.28 -6.01 2.32
N SER A 132 -2.24 -6.38 3.06
CA SER A 132 -2.39 -6.83 4.44
C SER A 132 -3.00 -5.72 5.33
N SER A 133 -2.58 -4.47 5.15
CA SER A 133 -3.18 -3.32 5.85
C SER A 133 -4.66 -3.11 5.51
N CYS A 134 -5.10 -3.41 4.28
CA CYS A 134 -6.53 -3.36 3.92
C CYS A 134 -7.36 -4.35 4.74
N SER A 135 -6.87 -5.58 4.89
CA SER A 135 -7.52 -6.62 5.69
C SER A 135 -7.59 -6.21 7.16
N LEU A 136 -6.51 -5.62 7.69
CA LEU A 136 -6.49 -5.10 9.06
C LEU A 136 -7.50 -3.97 9.28
N LEU A 137 -7.61 -3.01 8.35
CA LEU A 137 -8.62 -1.92 8.40
C LEU A 137 -10.05 -2.47 8.43
N PHE A 138 -10.34 -3.48 7.60
CA PHE A 138 -11.64 -4.13 7.59
C PHE A 138 -11.94 -4.80 8.93
N ASN A 139 -10.98 -5.56 9.47
CA ASN A 139 -11.11 -6.20 10.77
C ASN A 139 -11.25 -5.18 11.91
N LEU A 140 -10.56 -4.04 11.85
CA LEU A 140 -10.71 -2.94 12.81
C LEU A 140 -12.15 -2.38 12.79
N GLY A 141 -12.74 -2.25 11.60
CA GLY A 141 -14.14 -1.87 11.45
C GLY A 141 -15.08 -2.86 12.15
N MET A 142 -14.84 -4.17 11.98
CA MET A 142 -15.62 -5.21 12.66
C MET A 142 -15.45 -5.20 14.18
N ILE A 143 -14.23 -4.92 14.67
CA ILE A 143 -13.97 -4.74 16.11
C ILE A 143 -14.76 -3.54 16.64
N GLY A 144 -14.80 -2.43 15.90
CA GLY A 144 -15.64 -1.28 16.23
C GLY A 144 -17.13 -1.62 16.35
N THR A 145 -17.63 -2.52 15.50
CA THR A 145 -19.00 -3.04 15.61
C THR A 145 -19.24 -3.76 16.92
N VAL A 146 -18.33 -4.66 17.32
CA VAL A 146 -18.44 -5.43 18.56
C VAL A 146 -18.49 -4.49 19.77
N PHE A 147 -17.64 -3.47 19.80
CA PHE A 147 -17.66 -2.47 20.87
C PHE A 147 -18.95 -1.64 20.88
N GLY A 148 -19.41 -1.14 19.74
CA GLY A 148 -20.64 -0.35 19.67
C GLY A 148 -21.90 -1.16 20.06
N LEU A 149 -21.97 -2.43 19.65
CA LEU A 149 -23.03 -3.34 20.09
C LEU A 149 -22.96 -3.65 21.58
N THR A 150 -21.76 -3.77 22.16
CA THR A 150 -21.59 -3.97 23.60
C THR A 150 -22.16 -2.79 24.40
N ILE A 151 -21.87 -1.56 23.97
CA ILE A 151 -22.45 -0.35 24.57
C ILE A 151 -23.98 -0.35 24.42
N THR A 152 -24.47 -0.73 23.25
CA THR A 152 -25.91 -0.83 22.96
C THR A 152 -26.61 -1.77 23.95
N PHE A 153 -26.06 -2.98 24.14
CA PHE A 153 -26.62 -3.95 25.06
C PHE A 153 -26.52 -3.53 26.53
N ALA A 154 -25.40 -2.91 26.93
CA ALA A 154 -25.25 -2.39 28.28
C ALA A 154 -26.29 -1.31 28.60
N ALA A 155 -26.54 -0.39 27.66
CA ALA A 155 -27.53 0.66 27.81
C ALA A 155 -28.96 0.11 27.89
N ILE A 156 -29.33 -0.82 27.00
CA ILE A 156 -30.65 -1.47 27.06
C ILE A 156 -30.84 -2.22 28.38
N SER A 157 -29.83 -2.95 28.84
CA SER A 157 -29.90 -3.70 30.08
C SER A 157 -30.09 -2.80 31.30
N SER A 158 -29.46 -1.61 31.35
CA SER A 158 -29.64 -0.67 32.45
C SER A 158 -31.00 0.04 32.39
N GLY A 159 -31.52 0.30 31.19
CA GLY A 159 -32.85 0.88 31.01
C GLY A 159 -33.99 -0.03 31.45
N MET A 160 -33.85 -1.33 31.20
CA MET A 160 -34.86 -2.32 31.58
C MET A 160 -34.92 -2.59 33.09
N SER A 161 -33.83 -2.37 33.84
CA SER A 161 -33.85 -2.50 35.29
C SER A 161 -34.65 -1.40 35.99
N ASP A 162 -34.77 -0.21 35.39
CA ASP A 162 -35.48 0.96 35.95
C ASP A 162 -36.79 1.27 35.20
N THR A 163 -37.60 0.24 34.93
CA THR A 163 -38.84 0.37 34.14
C THR A 163 -39.87 1.35 34.77
N SER A 164 -39.72 1.71 36.04
CA SER A 164 -40.59 2.68 36.74
C SER A 164 -40.33 4.14 36.35
N ASP A 165 -39.18 4.47 35.77
CA ASP A 165 -38.82 5.84 35.37
C ASP A 165 -38.72 5.95 33.84
N ILE A 166 -39.74 6.57 33.23
CA ILE A 166 -39.79 6.83 31.78
C ILE A 166 -38.57 7.64 31.32
N VAL A 167 -38.05 8.55 32.14
CA VAL A 167 -36.88 9.36 31.80
C VAL A 167 -35.65 8.45 31.68
N ALA A 168 -35.42 7.58 32.65
CA ALA A 168 -34.32 6.60 32.63
C ALA A 168 -34.41 5.65 31.42
N VAL A 169 -35.63 5.19 31.08
CA VAL A 169 -35.86 4.38 29.89
C VAL A 169 -35.53 5.16 28.61
N THR A 170 -35.91 6.43 28.49
CA THR A 170 -35.57 7.24 27.31
C THR A 170 -34.08 7.52 27.18
N GLU A 171 -33.38 7.80 28.28
CA GLU A 171 -31.93 8.03 28.28
C GLU A 171 -31.16 6.77 27.87
N SER A 172 -31.58 5.61 28.39
CA SER A 172 -30.99 4.32 28.02
C SER A 172 -31.17 3.99 26.54
N LEU A 173 -32.32 4.32 25.95
CA LEU A 173 -32.60 4.17 24.53
C LEU A 173 -31.75 5.09 23.66
N GLN A 174 -31.56 6.34 24.07
CA GLN A 174 -30.67 7.27 23.37
C GLN A 174 -29.21 6.78 23.40
N SER A 175 -28.75 6.31 24.56
CA SER A 175 -27.42 5.72 24.70
C SER A 175 -27.25 4.46 23.84
N ALA A 176 -28.27 3.60 23.80
CA ALA A 176 -28.28 2.41 22.96
C ALA A 176 -28.20 2.77 21.46
N LEU A 177 -28.98 3.74 21.00
CA LEU A 177 -28.94 4.24 19.63
C LEU A 177 -27.57 4.86 19.27
N ALA A 178 -26.92 5.54 20.22
CA ALA A 178 -25.57 6.07 20.02
C ALA A 178 -24.52 4.96 19.87
N GLY A 179 -24.63 3.89 20.67
CA GLY A 179 -23.80 2.68 20.54
C GLY A 179 -23.97 2.01 19.18
N LEU A 180 -25.22 1.89 18.71
CA LEU A 180 -25.54 1.33 17.40
C LEU A 180 -24.98 2.19 16.25
N ALA A 181 -25.17 3.51 16.33
CA ALA A 181 -24.65 4.45 15.32
C ALA A 181 -23.12 4.37 15.23
N THR A 182 -22.44 4.25 16.37
CA THR A 182 -20.99 4.02 16.45
C THR A 182 -20.57 2.72 15.75
N ALA A 183 -21.26 1.62 16.05
CA ALA A 183 -21.00 0.33 15.41
C ALA A 183 -21.13 0.43 13.88
N PHE A 184 -22.16 1.12 13.40
CA PHE A 184 -22.37 1.32 11.96
C PHE A 184 -21.27 2.18 11.33
N MET A 185 -20.93 3.32 11.94
CA MET A 185 -19.94 4.26 11.40
C MET A 185 -18.53 3.67 11.35
N THR A 186 -18.11 2.96 12.39
CA THR A 186 -16.80 2.28 12.42
C THR A 186 -16.70 1.17 11.37
N THR A 187 -17.77 0.40 11.19
CA THR A 187 -17.86 -0.63 10.13
C THR A 187 -17.78 0.00 8.75
N LEU A 188 -18.56 1.06 8.51
CA LEU A 188 -18.60 1.75 7.22
C LEU A 188 -17.25 2.40 6.90
N ALA A 189 -16.59 3.02 7.89
CA ALA A 189 -15.25 3.57 7.73
C ALA A 189 -14.23 2.48 7.38
N GLY A 190 -14.20 1.36 8.13
CA GLY A 190 -13.29 0.25 7.86
C GLY A 190 -13.51 -0.37 6.47
N ALA A 191 -14.76 -0.60 6.09
CA ALA A 191 -15.13 -1.13 4.78
C ALA A 191 -14.82 -0.16 3.63
N PHE A 192 -15.09 1.14 3.80
CA PHE A 192 -14.85 2.13 2.76
C PHE A 192 -13.35 2.37 2.54
N PHE A 193 -12.58 2.60 3.61
CA PHE A 193 -11.14 2.86 3.46
C PHE A 193 -10.35 1.59 3.12
N GLY A 194 -10.57 0.50 3.84
CA GLY A 194 -9.86 -0.76 3.62
C GLY A 194 -10.36 -1.53 2.40
N GLY A 195 -11.68 -1.70 2.30
CA GLY A 195 -12.30 -2.54 1.27
C GLY A 195 -12.45 -1.87 -0.09
N VAL A 196 -12.71 -0.55 -0.12
CA VAL A 196 -12.92 0.18 -1.38
C VAL A 196 -11.68 0.97 -1.78
N LEU A 197 -11.30 1.99 -1.01
CA LEU A 197 -10.30 2.96 -1.48
C LEU A 197 -8.90 2.36 -1.65
N VAL A 198 -8.30 1.86 -0.56
CA VAL A 198 -6.92 1.35 -0.60
C VAL A 198 -6.84 0.08 -1.45
N SER A 199 -7.86 -0.79 -1.38
CA SER A 199 -7.98 -1.98 -2.22
C SER A 199 -7.98 -1.64 -3.72
N ARG A 200 -8.75 -0.64 -4.16
CA ARG A 200 -8.79 -0.22 -5.57
C ARG A 200 -7.44 0.31 -6.04
N VAL A 201 -6.77 1.14 -5.24
CA VAL A 201 -5.42 1.62 -5.56
C VAL A 201 -4.44 0.45 -5.68
N ASN A 202 -4.50 -0.52 -4.78
CA ASN A 202 -3.65 -1.72 -4.83
C ASN A 202 -3.90 -2.59 -6.07
N LEU A 203 -5.16 -2.76 -6.47
CA LEU A 203 -5.52 -3.49 -7.69
C LEU A 203 -4.97 -2.81 -8.94
N ILE A 204 -5.19 -1.49 -9.05
CA ILE A 204 -4.70 -0.68 -10.16
C ILE A 204 -3.18 -0.73 -10.23
N THR A 205 -2.51 -0.53 -9.09
CA THR A 205 -1.04 -0.53 -9.01
C THR A 205 -0.46 -1.90 -9.38
N GLY A 206 -1.05 -2.99 -8.87
CA GLY A 206 -0.61 -4.34 -9.21
C GLY A 206 -0.77 -4.66 -10.70
N ARG A 207 -1.88 -4.23 -11.32
CA ARG A 207 -2.09 -4.41 -12.76
C ARG A 207 -1.03 -3.66 -13.57
N TYR A 208 -0.79 -2.38 -13.23
CA TYR A 208 0.23 -1.58 -13.93
C TYR A 208 1.63 -2.14 -13.77
N LEU A 209 2.00 -2.62 -12.58
CA LEU A 209 3.31 -3.23 -12.34
C LEU A 209 3.48 -4.49 -13.19
N ASN A 210 2.47 -5.36 -13.25
CA ASN A 210 2.54 -6.59 -14.04
C ASN A 210 2.63 -6.31 -15.54
N GLU A 211 1.83 -5.38 -16.05
CA GLU A 211 1.88 -4.94 -17.46
C GLU A 211 3.26 -4.37 -17.80
N PHE A 212 3.80 -3.50 -16.95
CA PHE A 212 5.11 -2.91 -17.13
C PHE A 212 6.23 -3.96 -17.17
N LEU A 213 6.24 -4.90 -16.23
CA LEU A 213 7.23 -5.98 -16.20
C LEU A 213 7.09 -6.93 -17.40
N ALA A 214 5.86 -7.18 -17.88
CA ALA A 214 5.63 -7.99 -19.08
C ALA A 214 6.19 -7.31 -20.34
N ILE A 215 6.01 -6.00 -20.49
CA ILE A 215 6.58 -5.24 -21.61
C ILE A 215 8.11 -5.29 -21.58
N LEU A 216 8.72 -5.13 -20.40
CA LEU A 216 10.17 -5.24 -20.24
C LEU A 216 10.69 -6.64 -20.60
N GLU A 217 9.98 -7.68 -20.19
CA GLU A 217 10.33 -9.07 -20.50
C GLU A 217 10.23 -9.35 -22.01
N LEU A 218 9.17 -8.86 -22.66
CA LEU A 218 9.00 -8.99 -24.12
C LEU A 218 10.12 -8.28 -24.88
N TRP A 219 10.45 -7.05 -24.47
CA TRP A 219 11.52 -6.30 -25.13
C TRP A 219 12.88 -6.98 -24.98
N LEU A 220 13.16 -7.51 -23.79
CA LEU A 220 14.41 -8.22 -23.56
C LEU A 220 14.54 -9.45 -24.47
N ARG A 221 13.45 -10.19 -24.66
CA ARG A 221 13.44 -11.34 -25.57
C ARG A 221 13.59 -10.94 -27.04
N SER A 222 13.09 -9.77 -27.43
CA SER A 222 13.19 -9.30 -28.82
C SER A 222 14.52 -8.64 -29.16
N THR A 223 15.30 -8.26 -28.15
CA THR A 223 16.56 -7.52 -28.34
C THR A 223 17.73 -8.50 -28.28
N ASP A 224 18.33 -8.78 -29.43
CA ASP A 224 19.63 -9.43 -29.46
C ASP A 224 20.68 -8.37 -29.12
N PHE A 225 21.39 -8.57 -28.01
CA PHE A 225 22.55 -7.76 -27.68
C PHE A 225 23.76 -8.53 -28.22
N ASP A 226 24.37 -8.03 -29.29
CA ASP A 226 25.62 -8.59 -29.81
C ASP A 226 26.65 -8.69 -28.67
N ASN A 227 27.20 -9.89 -28.50
CA ASN A 227 28.11 -10.20 -27.40
C ASN A 227 29.46 -9.53 -27.69
N PRO A 228 29.92 -8.55 -26.88
CA PRO A 228 31.20 -7.88 -27.12
C PRO A 228 32.40 -8.83 -26.97
N ASN A 229 32.20 -10.03 -26.41
CA ASN A 229 33.24 -11.04 -26.26
C ASN A 229 33.51 -11.85 -27.55
N GLU A 230 32.74 -11.65 -28.63
CA GLU A 230 32.94 -12.31 -29.92
C GLU A 230 33.78 -11.48 -30.91
N GLU A 231 33.98 -10.17 -30.69
CA GLU A 231 34.76 -9.29 -31.57
C GLU A 231 36.30 -9.40 -31.38
N GLY A 232 36.78 -10.39 -30.63
CA GLY A 232 38.19 -10.52 -30.23
C GLY A 232 38.81 -11.91 -30.34
N LYS A 233 38.26 -12.79 -31.19
CA LYS A 233 38.90 -14.06 -31.58
C LYS A 233 39.27 -14.08 -33.05
#